data_AF-A0A0F8EE96-F1
#
_entry.id   AF-A0A0F8EE96-F1
#
_cell.length_a   1.000
_cell.length_b   1.000
_cell.length_c   1.000
_cell.angle_alpha   90.00
_cell.angle_beta   90.00
_cell.angle_gamma   90.00
#
_symmetry.space_group_name_H-M   'P 1'
#
loop_
_entity.id
_entity.type
_entity.pdbx_description
1 polymer ?
#
loop_
_entity_poly.entity_id
_entity_poly.type
_entity_poly.pdbx_seq_one_letter_code
_entity_poly.pdbx_strand_id
1 'polypeptide(L)'
;MALSGDETKVADELSRLLKIGLEFRPDSIDPIEFNQFQTLGENILELGFGVNSVFYKRFSSSYDMVLMPYELNDPRLVSKKRLPVQIGSLQAALNALNRGLTKDLFYEREMIVFSDLLDQAYNFLENESTYLAAGVYGRIVLETAVREFAKLKLQENYNSQMKFNQLIVKLRNEGFIQQTFEERLKSYYTIGSDAAHNSPDFKNYSKRDLKDFLTFTKDNVLTLK
;
A
#
# COMPACT_ATOMS: atom_id res chain seq x y z
N MET A 1 14.19 1.98 -11.64
CA MET A 1 12.74 1.70 -11.48
C MET A 1 12.11 2.93 -10.87
N ALA A 2 10.98 3.40 -11.40
CA ALA A 2 10.25 4.54 -10.84
C ALA A 2 9.38 4.10 -9.65
N LEU A 3 9.35 4.90 -8.59
CA LEU A 3 8.51 4.71 -7.40
C LEU A 3 7.03 5.01 -7.74
N SER A 4 6.09 4.41 -7.01
CA SER A 4 4.68 4.82 -7.03
C SER A 4 4.49 6.22 -6.42
N GLY A 5 3.30 6.82 -6.58
CA GLY A 5 3.01 8.17 -6.05
C GLY A 5 3.15 8.27 -4.54
N ASP A 6 2.76 7.22 -3.81
CA ASP A 6 2.89 7.18 -2.35
C ASP A 6 4.30 6.75 -1.90
N GLU A 7 4.95 5.84 -2.63
CA GLU A 7 6.37 5.51 -2.41
C GLU A 7 7.27 6.75 -2.59
N THR A 8 6.95 7.62 -3.55
CA THR A 8 7.70 8.86 -3.81
C THR A 8 7.58 9.82 -2.62
N LYS A 9 6.37 10.04 -2.10
CA LYS A 9 6.17 10.89 -0.91
C LYS A 9 6.92 10.35 0.31
N VAL A 10 6.89 9.04 0.52
CA VAL A 10 7.62 8.40 1.62
C VAL A 10 9.13 8.55 1.42
N ALA A 11 9.64 8.36 0.20
CA ALA A 11 11.06 8.53 -0.11
C ALA A 11 11.55 9.97 0.07
N ASP A 12 10.75 10.97 -0.35
CA ASP A 12 11.05 12.39 -0.17
C ASP A 12 11.12 12.75 1.32
N GLU A 13 10.13 12.30 2.10
CA GLU A 13 10.08 12.58 3.53
C GLU A 13 11.17 11.85 4.32
N LEU A 14 11.49 10.61 3.97
CA LEU A 14 12.65 9.90 4.52
C LEU A 14 13.96 10.63 4.20
N SER A 15 14.11 11.12 2.96
CA SER A 15 15.30 11.88 2.55
C SER A 15 15.43 13.19 3.34
N ARG A 16 14.30 13.89 3.55
CA ARG A 16 14.24 15.10 4.38
C ARG A 16 14.64 14.81 5.83
N LEU A 17 14.08 13.76 6.43
CA LEU A 17 14.38 13.36 7.81
C LEU A 17 15.83 12.89 7.97
N LEU A 18 16.36 12.14 7.01
CA LEU A 18 17.77 11.75 7.00
C LEU A 18 18.70 12.96 7.02
N LYS A 19 18.40 13.99 6.22
CA LYS A 19 19.18 15.23 6.21
C LYS A 19 19.17 15.90 7.58
N ILE A 20 17.99 16.02 8.21
CA ILE A 20 17.85 16.57 9.57
C ILE A 20 18.68 15.74 10.58
N GLY A 21 18.53 14.41 10.56
CA GLY A 21 19.26 13.52 11.45
C GLY A 21 20.78 13.63 11.30
N LEU A 22 21.28 13.78 10.08
CA LEU A 22 22.70 13.95 9.80
C LEU A 22 23.26 15.32 10.20
N GLU A 23 22.41 16.35 10.27
CA GLU A 23 22.78 17.70 10.72
C GLU A 23 22.88 17.80 12.26
N PHE A 24 22.26 16.86 12.98
CA PHE A 24 22.35 16.82 14.43
C PHE A 24 23.78 16.60 14.92
N ARG A 25 24.20 17.49 15.82
CA ARG A 25 25.48 17.38 16.54
C ARG A 25 25.25 16.71 17.89
N PRO A 26 25.78 15.51 18.15
CA PRO A 26 25.45 14.74 19.35
C PRO A 26 25.63 15.48 20.67
N ASP A 27 26.58 16.42 20.72
CA ASP A 27 26.92 17.15 21.94
C ASP A 27 26.09 18.44 22.14
N SER A 28 25.26 18.82 21.16
CA SER A 28 24.43 20.03 21.18
C SER A 28 23.01 19.83 20.62
N ILE A 29 22.53 18.58 20.57
CA ILE A 29 21.15 18.28 20.17
C ILE A 29 20.19 18.85 21.20
N ASP A 30 19.23 19.65 20.73
CA ASP A 30 18.09 20.04 21.54
C ASP A 30 17.16 18.82 21.75
N PRO A 31 16.79 18.47 22.99
CA PRO A 31 15.93 17.31 23.26
C PRO A 31 14.54 17.39 22.61
N ILE A 32 13.98 18.59 22.42
CA ILE A 32 12.69 18.79 21.77
C ILE A 32 12.82 18.52 20.27
N GLU A 33 13.86 19.06 19.63
CA GLU A 33 14.13 18.78 18.21
C GLU A 33 14.39 17.29 17.97
N PHE A 34 15.10 16.63 18.88
CA PHE A 34 15.34 15.20 18.81
C PHE A 34 14.05 14.40 18.93
N ASN A 35 13.20 14.71 19.92
CA ASN A 35 11.91 14.04 20.07
C ASN A 35 10.99 14.25 18.86
N GLN A 36 11.03 15.43 18.24
CA GLN A 36 10.29 15.69 17.00
C GLN A 36 10.82 14.83 15.85
N PHE A 37 12.14 14.75 15.67
CA PHE A 37 12.75 13.85 14.69
C PHE A 37 12.35 12.39 14.93
N GLN A 38 12.36 11.95 16.18
CA GLN A 38 11.96 10.59 16.58
C GLN A 38 10.50 10.30 16.20
N THR A 39 9.59 11.20 16.58
CA THR A 39 8.16 11.09 16.27
C THR A 39 7.91 11.05 14.76
N LEU A 40 8.56 11.94 14.00
CA LEU A 40 8.43 11.97 12.54
C LEU A 40 9.01 10.71 11.88
N GLY A 41 10.13 10.20 12.40
CA GLY A 41 10.76 8.97 11.95
C GLY A 41 9.87 7.73 12.16
N GLU A 42 9.21 7.62 13.32
CA GLU A 42 8.23 6.56 13.58
C GLU A 42 7.04 6.66 12.63
N ASN A 43 6.44 7.84 12.52
CA ASN A 43 5.25 8.05 11.70
C ASN A 43 5.51 7.72 10.23
N ILE A 44 6.66 8.13 9.68
CA ILE A 44 6.96 7.86 8.26
C ILE A 44 7.28 6.37 8.03
N LEU A 45 7.94 5.70 8.98
CA LEU A 45 8.24 4.28 8.87
C LEU A 45 6.98 3.43 9.06
N GLU A 46 6.11 3.82 9.98
CA GLU A 46 4.79 3.23 10.13
C GLU A 46 3.98 3.43 8.85
N LEU A 47 3.85 4.66 8.36
CA LEU A 47 3.09 4.97 7.15
C LEU A 47 3.66 4.28 5.90
N GLY A 48 4.98 4.18 5.76
CA GLY A 48 5.62 3.60 4.59
C GLY A 48 5.69 2.07 4.62
N PHE A 49 5.98 1.48 5.78
CA PHE A 49 6.34 0.05 5.86
C PHE A 49 5.53 -0.73 6.91
N GLY A 50 4.84 -0.03 7.80
CA GLY A 50 4.06 -0.62 8.90
C GLY A 50 4.89 -0.96 10.13
N VAL A 51 4.20 -1.01 11.27
CA VAL A 51 4.80 -1.25 12.61
C VAL A 51 5.52 -2.60 12.72
N ASN A 52 5.14 -3.57 11.87
CA ASN A 52 5.75 -4.88 11.85
C ASN A 52 7.03 -4.98 11.01
N SER A 53 7.35 -3.94 10.23
CA SER A 53 8.52 -3.93 9.35
C SER A 53 9.83 -3.96 10.11
N VAL A 54 10.86 -4.53 9.49
CA VAL A 54 12.22 -4.52 10.05
C VAL A 54 12.74 -3.08 10.23
N PHE A 55 12.34 -2.15 9.36
CA PHE A 55 12.74 -0.74 9.43
C PHE A 55 12.15 -0.05 10.67
N TYR A 56 10.84 -0.20 10.89
CA TYR A 56 10.16 0.36 12.06
C TYR A 56 10.71 -0.26 13.36
N LYS A 57 10.77 -1.59 13.44
CA LYS A 57 11.27 -2.30 14.64
C LYS A 57 12.70 -1.93 14.99
N ARG A 58 13.58 -1.75 13.99
CA ARG A 58 14.96 -1.34 14.24
C ARG A 58 15.05 0.11 14.70
N PHE A 59 14.24 1.00 14.13
CA PHE A 59 14.16 2.39 14.58
C PHE A 59 13.70 2.47 16.04
N SER A 60 12.60 1.78 16.39
CA SER A 60 12.04 1.79 17.73
C SER A 60 12.87 1.03 18.77
N SER A 61 13.67 0.04 18.36
CA SER A 61 14.59 -0.64 19.29
C SER A 61 15.58 0.29 19.99
N SER A 62 15.80 1.50 19.44
CA SER A 62 16.63 2.52 20.10
C SER A 62 16.03 3.04 21.41
N TYR A 63 14.71 2.98 21.60
CA TYR A 63 14.06 3.36 22.85
C TYR A 63 14.35 2.37 23.96
N ASP A 64 14.46 1.08 23.62
CA ASP A 64 14.70 -0.02 24.54
C ASP A 64 16.19 -0.22 24.89
N MET A 65 17.07 0.65 24.38
CA MET A 65 18.50 0.59 24.71
C MET A 65 18.72 0.77 26.21
N VAL A 66 19.53 -0.13 26.79
CA VAL A 66 19.94 -0.02 28.19
C VAL A 66 20.79 1.24 28.36
N LEU A 67 20.26 2.19 29.13
CA LEU A 67 20.93 3.43 29.50
C LEU A 67 21.56 3.29 30.88
N MET A 68 22.81 3.73 31.01
CA MET A 68 23.48 3.80 32.30
C MET A 68 22.86 4.94 33.14
N PRO A 69 22.91 4.87 34.48
CA PRO A 69 22.28 5.88 35.35
C PRO A 69 22.73 7.32 35.08
N TYR A 70 23.99 7.53 34.69
CA TYR A 70 24.51 8.85 34.35
C TYR A 70 24.00 9.38 33.01
N GLU A 71 23.54 8.50 32.11
CA GLU A 71 22.99 8.87 30.80
C GLU A 71 21.53 9.31 30.93
N LEU A 72 20.79 8.76 31.91
CA LEU A 72 19.44 9.21 32.23
C LEU A 72 19.41 10.67 32.72
N ASN A 73 20.52 11.14 33.30
CA ASN A 73 20.66 12.50 33.82
C ASN A 73 21.10 13.51 32.75
N ASP A 74 21.48 13.04 31.55
CA ASP A 74 21.89 13.90 30.44
C ASP A 74 21.23 13.46 29.12
N PRO A 75 20.13 14.12 28.71
CA PRO A 75 19.42 13.80 27.47
C PRO A 75 20.31 13.76 26.22
N ARG A 76 21.42 14.49 26.20
CA ARG A 76 22.36 14.51 25.06
C ARG A 76 23.05 13.17 24.88
N LEU A 77 23.38 12.48 25.98
CA LEU A 77 23.99 11.15 25.94
C LEU A 77 23.02 10.10 25.41
N VAL A 78 21.75 10.21 25.76
CA VAL A 78 20.68 9.37 25.22
C VAL A 78 20.54 9.58 23.71
N SER A 79 20.47 10.84 23.26
CA SER A 79 20.40 11.19 21.83
C SER A 79 21.62 10.66 21.06
N LYS A 80 22.82 10.82 21.62
CA LYS A 80 24.08 10.32 21.02
C LYS A 80 24.10 8.82 20.78
N LYS A 81 23.48 8.03 21.67
CA LYS A 81 23.35 6.57 21.51
C LYS A 81 22.26 6.17 20.52
N ARG A 82 21.11 6.84 20.57
CA ARG A 82 19.93 6.47 19.78
C ARG A 82 20.02 6.93 18.33
N LEU A 83 20.55 8.13 18.10
CA LEU A 83 20.58 8.78 16.79
C LEU A 83 21.23 7.92 15.68
N PRO A 84 22.40 7.28 15.88
CA PRO A 84 23.01 6.46 14.83
C PRO A 84 22.13 5.26 14.39
N VAL A 85 21.42 4.63 15.34
CA VAL A 85 20.52 3.52 15.01
C VAL A 85 19.29 4.00 14.26
N GLN A 86 18.77 5.17 14.64
CA GLN A 86 17.63 5.80 13.97
C GLN A 86 17.99 6.24 12.55
N ILE A 87 19.12 6.94 12.36
CA ILE A 87 19.66 7.29 11.03
C ILE A 87 19.89 6.03 10.20
N GLY A 88 20.52 5.00 10.77
CA GLY A 88 20.79 3.75 10.05
C GLY A 88 19.52 3.04 9.60
N SER A 89 18.44 3.12 10.40
CA SER A 89 17.14 2.54 10.07
C SER A 89 16.43 3.32 8.96
N LEU A 90 16.43 4.66 9.03
CA LEU A 90 15.89 5.51 7.96
C LEU A 90 16.65 5.35 6.64
N GLN A 91 17.99 5.28 6.70
CA GLN A 91 18.83 5.07 5.52
C GLN A 91 18.58 3.70 4.88
N ALA A 92 18.42 2.65 5.70
CA ALA A 92 18.08 1.32 5.21
C ALA A 92 16.71 1.31 4.50
N ALA A 93 15.72 1.99 5.08
CA ALA A 93 14.39 2.13 4.51
C ALA A 93 14.40 2.88 3.16
N LEU A 94 15.09 4.03 3.10
CA LEU A 94 15.24 4.81 1.87
C LEU A 94 16.00 4.02 0.78
N ASN A 95 17.06 3.29 1.16
CA ASN A 95 17.78 2.44 0.23
C ASN A 95 16.91 1.29 -0.31
N ALA A 96 16.06 0.71 0.54
CA ALA A 96 15.15 -0.35 0.13
C ALA A 96 14.09 0.17 -0.85
N LEU A 97 13.51 1.35 -0.59
CA LEU A 97 12.62 2.05 -1.53
C LEU A 97 13.29 2.32 -2.87
N ASN A 98 14.44 2.99 -2.86
CA ASN A 98 15.17 3.36 -4.09
C ASN A 98 15.60 2.13 -4.92
N ARG A 99 15.75 0.97 -4.28
CA ARG A 99 16.07 -0.31 -4.93
C ARG A 99 14.83 -1.14 -5.28
N GLY A 100 13.62 -0.67 -4.96
CA GLY A 100 12.37 -1.38 -5.22
C GLY A 100 12.16 -2.63 -4.36
N LEU A 101 12.88 -2.76 -3.24
CA LEU A 101 12.84 -3.92 -2.34
C LEU A 101 11.67 -3.89 -1.35
N THR A 102 10.79 -2.89 -1.47
CA THR A 102 9.66 -2.66 -0.55
C THR A 102 8.31 -2.82 -1.24
N LYS A 103 8.31 -3.17 -2.54
CA LYS A 103 7.08 -3.30 -3.33
C LYS A 103 6.08 -4.27 -2.73
N ASP A 104 6.55 -5.40 -2.19
CA ASP A 104 5.68 -6.39 -1.57
C ASP A 104 4.97 -5.82 -0.34
N LEU A 105 5.62 -4.94 0.45
CA LEU A 105 5.01 -4.31 1.62
C LEU A 105 3.94 -3.27 1.26
N PHE A 106 4.16 -2.50 0.20
CA PHE A 106 3.14 -1.55 -0.29
C PHE A 106 1.97 -2.29 -0.94
N TYR A 107 2.25 -3.37 -1.68
CA TYR A 107 1.22 -4.24 -2.24
C TYR A 107 0.39 -4.93 -1.15
N GLU A 108 1.02 -5.44 -0.09
CA GLU A 108 0.31 -6.02 1.06
C GLU A 108 -0.62 -5.00 1.73
N ARG A 109 -0.20 -3.75 1.87
CA ARG A 109 -1.05 -2.66 2.40
C ARG A 109 -2.23 -2.35 1.49
N GLU A 110 -2.00 -2.26 0.18
CA GLU A 110 -3.08 -2.07 -0.79
C GLU A 110 -4.09 -3.23 -0.73
N MET A 111 -3.64 -4.47 -0.55
CA MET A 111 -4.51 -5.62 -0.36
C MET A 111 -5.37 -5.54 0.91
N ILE A 112 -4.85 -5.00 2.02
CA ILE A 112 -5.63 -4.77 3.25
C ILE A 112 -6.73 -3.73 2.97
N VAL A 113 -6.39 -2.61 2.35
CA VAL A 113 -7.38 -1.57 1.99
C VAL A 113 -8.46 -2.12 1.05
N PHE A 114 -8.07 -2.94 0.07
CA PHE A 114 -9.02 -3.60 -0.83
C PHE A 114 -9.91 -4.61 -0.11
N SER A 115 -9.39 -5.33 0.88
CA SER A 115 -10.21 -6.21 1.73
C SER A 115 -11.28 -5.42 2.48
N ASP A 116 -10.90 -4.31 3.11
CA ASP A 116 -11.84 -3.45 3.84
C ASP A 116 -12.93 -2.85 2.92
N LEU A 117 -12.54 -2.45 1.69
CA LEU A 117 -13.50 -1.97 0.68
C LEU A 117 -14.46 -3.09 0.22
N LEU A 118 -13.99 -4.33 0.11
CA LEU A 118 -14.86 -5.46 -0.21
C LEU A 118 -15.81 -5.78 0.95
N ASP A 119 -15.35 -5.71 2.19
CA ASP A 119 -16.22 -5.91 3.36
C ASP A 119 -17.32 -4.83 3.43
N GLN A 120 -16.99 -3.58 3.09
CA GLN A 120 -18.01 -2.53 2.89
C GLN A 120 -18.97 -2.86 1.74
N ALA A 121 -18.47 -3.38 0.62
CA ALA A 121 -19.30 -3.80 -0.51
C ALA A 121 -20.28 -4.93 -0.11
N TYR A 122 -19.84 -5.89 0.72
CA TYR A 122 -20.71 -6.92 1.27
C TYR A 122 -21.79 -6.34 2.17
N ASN A 123 -21.46 -5.35 3.02
CA ASN A 123 -22.46 -4.67 3.85
C ASN A 123 -23.53 -3.96 3.00
N PHE A 124 -23.14 -3.38 1.85
CA PHE A 124 -24.11 -2.79 0.91
C PHE A 124 -25.00 -3.82 0.20
N LEU A 125 -24.65 -5.12 0.19
CA LEU A 125 -25.55 -6.17 -0.31
C LEU A 125 -26.67 -6.54 0.67
N GLU A 126 -26.63 -6.06 1.91
CA GLU A 126 -27.68 -6.35 2.89
C GLU A 126 -28.99 -5.62 2.56
N ASN A 127 -28.93 -4.51 1.82
CA ASN A 127 -30.10 -3.76 1.37
C ASN A 127 -30.09 -3.53 -0.15
N GLU A 128 -31.23 -3.78 -0.81
CA GLU A 128 -31.35 -3.61 -2.28
C GLU A 128 -31.10 -2.18 -2.74
N SER A 129 -31.51 -1.19 -1.92
CA SER A 129 -31.27 0.23 -2.19
C SER A 129 -29.78 0.60 -2.27
N THR A 130 -28.88 -0.26 -1.78
CA THR A 130 -27.43 -0.04 -1.78
C THR A 130 -26.67 -0.93 -2.77
N TYR A 131 -27.35 -1.69 -3.63
CA TYR A 131 -26.67 -2.58 -4.61
C TYR A 131 -25.76 -1.83 -5.58
N LEU A 132 -26.13 -0.60 -5.97
CA LEU A 132 -25.27 0.25 -6.78
C LEU A 132 -23.91 0.48 -6.09
N ALA A 133 -23.92 0.79 -4.79
CA ALA A 133 -22.70 1.01 -4.03
C ALA A 133 -21.84 -0.27 -3.94
N ALA A 134 -22.47 -1.42 -3.72
CA ALA A 134 -21.77 -2.72 -3.72
C ALA A 134 -21.07 -2.98 -5.06
N GLY A 135 -21.78 -2.77 -6.19
CA GLY A 135 -21.21 -2.94 -7.53
C GLY A 135 -20.06 -1.98 -7.82
N VAL A 136 -20.17 -0.72 -7.40
CA VAL A 136 -19.11 0.29 -7.57
C VAL A 136 -17.85 -0.08 -6.78
N TYR A 137 -17.99 -0.42 -5.50
CA TYR A 137 -16.84 -0.78 -4.65
C TYR A 137 -16.16 -2.04 -5.17
N GLY A 138 -16.95 -3.07 -5.54
CA GLY A 138 -16.43 -4.27 -6.19
C GLY A 138 -15.62 -3.95 -7.44
N ARG A 139 -16.10 -3.01 -8.28
CA ARG A 139 -15.39 -2.61 -9.51
C ARG A 139 -14.06 -1.95 -9.21
N ILE A 140 -14.03 -1.00 -8.27
CA ILE A 140 -12.83 -0.27 -7.88
C ILE A 140 -11.74 -1.26 -7.48
N VAL A 141 -12.09 -2.21 -6.60
CA VAL A 141 -11.16 -3.22 -6.12
C VAL A 141 -10.69 -4.13 -7.26
N LEU A 142 -11.62 -4.67 -8.08
CA LEU A 142 -11.28 -5.53 -9.21
C LEU A 142 -10.36 -4.83 -10.21
N GLU A 143 -10.71 -3.61 -10.63
CA GLU A 143 -9.95 -2.88 -11.64
C GLU A 143 -8.55 -2.52 -11.13
N THR A 144 -8.45 -2.07 -9.89
CA THR A 144 -7.17 -1.62 -9.32
C THR A 144 -6.22 -2.80 -9.09
N ALA A 145 -6.70 -3.90 -8.51
CA ALA A 145 -5.89 -5.09 -8.27
C ALA A 145 -5.35 -5.70 -9.57
N VAL A 146 -6.16 -5.78 -10.63
CA VAL A 146 -5.70 -6.26 -11.94
C VAL A 146 -4.68 -5.32 -12.57
N ARG A 147 -4.85 -3.99 -12.41
CA ARG A 147 -3.89 -3.01 -12.93
C ARG A 147 -2.54 -3.07 -12.22
N GLU A 148 -2.52 -3.21 -10.90
CA GLU A 148 -1.26 -3.38 -10.16
C GLU A 148 -0.59 -4.72 -10.49
N PHE A 149 -1.36 -5.82 -10.58
CA PHE A 149 -0.85 -7.09 -11.09
C PHE A 149 -0.22 -6.93 -12.50
N ALA A 150 -0.90 -6.24 -13.40
CA ALA A 150 -0.39 -6.03 -14.76
C ALA A 150 0.86 -5.17 -14.80
N LYS A 151 0.97 -4.15 -13.95
CA LYS A 151 2.16 -3.31 -13.80
C LYS A 151 3.36 -4.13 -13.32
N LEU A 152 3.14 -5.07 -12.40
CA LEU A 152 4.18 -5.99 -11.92
C LEU A 152 4.64 -6.97 -13.01
N LYS A 153 3.70 -7.57 -13.74
CA LYS A 153 4.00 -8.60 -14.74
C LYS A 153 4.51 -8.06 -16.08
N LEU A 154 3.93 -6.96 -16.57
CA LEU A 154 4.27 -6.40 -17.87
C LEU A 154 5.46 -5.44 -17.82
N GLN A 155 5.79 -4.86 -16.65
CA GLN A 155 6.93 -3.97 -16.46
C GLN A 155 6.98 -2.86 -17.52
N GLU A 156 8.04 -2.79 -18.33
CA GLU A 156 8.22 -1.77 -19.39
C GLU A 156 7.14 -1.83 -20.48
N ASN A 157 6.46 -2.97 -20.63
CA ASN A 157 5.35 -3.15 -21.57
C ASN A 157 3.99 -2.72 -20.99
N TYR A 158 3.95 -2.26 -19.74
CA TYR A 158 2.73 -1.75 -19.11
C TYR A 158 2.42 -0.34 -19.61
N ASN A 159 1.16 -0.11 -20.00
CA ASN A 159 0.66 1.21 -20.36
C ASN A 159 -0.52 1.57 -19.43
N SER A 160 -0.34 2.59 -18.59
CA SER A 160 -1.35 3.05 -17.62
C SER A 160 -2.63 3.59 -18.27
N GLN A 161 -2.59 4.02 -19.53
CA GLN A 161 -3.76 4.52 -20.26
C GLN A 161 -4.56 3.41 -20.97
N MET A 162 -4.13 2.15 -20.87
CA MET A 162 -4.84 1.04 -21.48
C MET A 162 -6.23 0.84 -20.84
N LYS A 163 -7.26 0.70 -21.68
CA LYS A 163 -8.62 0.36 -21.22
C LYS A 163 -8.61 -1.02 -20.58
N PHE A 164 -9.48 -1.25 -19.58
CA PHE A 164 -9.51 -2.51 -18.84
C PHE A 164 -9.60 -3.75 -19.75
N ASN A 165 -10.50 -3.74 -20.75
CA ASN A 165 -10.64 -4.85 -21.71
C ASN A 165 -9.37 -5.09 -22.54
N GLN A 166 -8.63 -4.04 -22.89
CA GLN A 166 -7.36 -4.18 -23.62
C GLN A 166 -6.29 -4.77 -22.70
N LEU A 167 -6.29 -4.38 -21.42
CA LEU A 167 -5.35 -4.86 -20.41
C LEU A 167 -5.48 -6.36 -20.17
N ILE A 168 -6.70 -6.85 -19.95
CA ILE A 168 -6.92 -8.29 -19.69
C ILE A 168 -6.60 -9.15 -20.92
N VAL A 169 -6.90 -8.66 -22.13
CA VAL A 169 -6.50 -9.34 -23.37
C VAL A 169 -4.98 -9.40 -23.49
N LYS A 170 -4.26 -8.32 -23.12
CA LYS A 170 -2.80 -8.31 -23.10
C LYS A 170 -2.26 -9.31 -22.08
N LEU A 171 -2.78 -9.31 -20.86
CA LEU A 171 -2.38 -10.29 -19.83
C LEU A 171 -2.57 -11.74 -20.30
N ARG A 172 -3.66 -12.05 -21.02
CA ARG A 172 -3.87 -13.37 -21.62
C ARG A 172 -2.85 -13.67 -22.71
N ASN A 173 -2.64 -12.74 -23.64
CA ASN A 173 -1.70 -12.93 -24.76
C ASN A 173 -0.27 -13.19 -24.29
N GLU A 174 0.13 -12.57 -23.17
CA GLU A 174 1.44 -12.76 -22.54
C GLU A 174 1.49 -14.00 -21.61
N GLY A 175 0.39 -14.76 -21.51
CA GLY A 175 0.30 -16.01 -20.73
C GLY A 175 0.15 -15.83 -19.22
N PHE A 176 -0.08 -14.61 -18.71
CA PHE A 176 -0.23 -14.36 -17.28
C PHE A 176 -1.59 -14.78 -16.72
N ILE A 177 -2.62 -14.82 -17.57
CA ILE A 177 -3.95 -15.32 -17.20
C ILE A 177 -4.50 -16.24 -18.30
N GLN A 178 -5.40 -17.14 -17.91
CA GLN A 178 -6.09 -18.02 -18.85
C GLN A 178 -7.31 -17.34 -19.47
N GLN A 179 -7.76 -17.83 -20.62
CA GLN A 179 -8.94 -17.30 -21.31
C GLN A 179 -10.20 -17.33 -20.43
N THR A 180 -10.42 -18.41 -19.69
CA THR A 180 -11.55 -18.54 -18.77
C THR A 180 -11.52 -17.46 -17.67
N PHE A 181 -10.32 -17.06 -17.23
CA PHE A 181 -10.15 -15.97 -16.27
C PHE A 181 -10.42 -14.61 -16.89
N GLU A 182 -9.96 -14.38 -18.12
CA GLU A 182 -10.27 -13.16 -18.90
C GLU A 182 -11.79 -12.97 -19.06
N GLU A 183 -12.51 -14.03 -19.43
CA GLU A 183 -13.96 -13.99 -19.64
C GLU A 183 -14.70 -13.65 -18.33
N ARG A 184 -14.28 -14.22 -17.20
CA ARG A 184 -14.82 -13.87 -15.88
C ARG A 184 -14.51 -12.42 -15.49
N LEU A 185 -13.27 -11.97 -15.67
CA LEU A 185 -12.88 -10.57 -15.43
C LEU A 185 -13.75 -9.62 -16.24
N LYS A 186 -13.95 -9.89 -17.53
CA LYS A 186 -14.78 -9.09 -18.42
C LYS A 186 -16.23 -9.05 -17.94
N SER A 187 -16.82 -10.20 -17.62
CA SER A 187 -18.20 -10.30 -17.14
C SER A 187 -18.42 -9.49 -15.86
N TYR A 188 -17.56 -9.68 -14.85
CA TYR A 188 -17.70 -9.01 -13.57
C TYR A 188 -17.35 -7.52 -13.63
N TYR A 189 -16.39 -7.14 -14.47
CA TYR A 189 -16.12 -5.74 -14.77
C TYR A 189 -17.35 -5.04 -15.39
N THR A 190 -18.10 -5.73 -16.26
CA THR A 190 -19.35 -5.21 -16.82
C THR A 190 -20.38 -4.92 -15.72
N ILE A 191 -20.61 -5.86 -14.79
CA ILE A 191 -21.53 -5.64 -13.64
C ILE A 191 -21.15 -4.37 -12.88
N GLY A 192 -19.88 -4.23 -12.53
CA GLY A 192 -19.36 -3.06 -11.84
C GLY A 192 -19.43 -1.78 -12.66
N SER A 193 -19.27 -1.87 -13.99
CA SER A 193 -19.36 -0.73 -14.91
C SER A 193 -20.79 -0.25 -15.05
N ASP A 194 -21.74 -1.16 -15.12
CA ASP A 194 -23.17 -0.86 -15.15
C ASP A 194 -23.59 -0.18 -13.84
N ALA A 195 -23.05 -0.63 -12.70
CA ALA A 195 -23.26 0.01 -11.40
C ALA A 195 -22.74 1.46 -11.39
N ALA A 196 -21.49 1.65 -11.82
CA ALA A 196 -20.82 2.95 -11.78
C ALA A 196 -21.47 4.01 -12.67
N HIS A 197 -22.07 3.61 -13.78
CA HIS A 197 -22.79 4.51 -14.68
C HIS A 197 -24.30 4.56 -14.40
N ASN A 198 -24.78 3.86 -13.38
CA ASN A 198 -26.21 3.69 -13.09
C ASN A 198 -26.99 3.25 -14.35
N SER A 199 -26.42 2.28 -15.08
CA SER A 199 -27.00 1.74 -16.31
C SER A 199 -28.37 1.11 -16.03
N PRO A 200 -29.37 1.26 -16.93
CA PRO A 200 -30.62 0.53 -16.82
C PRO A 200 -30.43 -0.98 -16.69
N ASP A 201 -29.38 -1.53 -17.32
CA ASP A 201 -29.05 -2.94 -17.29
C ASP A 201 -28.65 -3.43 -15.89
N PHE A 202 -28.18 -2.52 -15.03
CA PHE A 202 -27.78 -2.88 -13.67
C PHE A 202 -28.94 -3.45 -12.85
N LYS A 203 -30.17 -3.02 -13.12
CA LYS A 203 -31.38 -3.50 -12.44
C LYS A 203 -31.66 -4.98 -12.69
N ASN A 204 -31.03 -5.57 -13.71
CA ASN A 204 -31.19 -6.98 -14.04
C ASN A 204 -30.26 -7.88 -13.21
N TYR A 205 -29.27 -7.34 -12.50
CA TYR A 205 -28.39 -8.12 -11.65
C TYR A 205 -29.03 -8.37 -10.28
N SER A 206 -29.09 -9.64 -9.89
CA SER A 206 -29.61 -10.07 -8.60
C SER A 206 -28.57 -9.88 -7.48
N LYS A 207 -29.02 -9.95 -6.22
CA LYS A 207 -28.12 -10.06 -5.05
C LYS A 207 -27.07 -11.17 -5.24
N ARG A 208 -27.47 -12.28 -5.87
CA ARG A 208 -26.59 -13.42 -6.12
C ARG A 208 -25.49 -13.06 -7.12
N ASP A 209 -25.83 -12.40 -8.22
CA ASP A 209 -24.84 -12.00 -9.23
C ASP A 209 -23.79 -11.05 -8.63
N LEU A 210 -24.25 -10.10 -7.82
CA LEU A 210 -23.36 -9.18 -7.10
C LEU A 210 -22.51 -9.91 -6.05
N LYS A 211 -23.08 -10.89 -5.33
CA LYS A 211 -22.32 -11.69 -4.37
C LYS A 211 -21.26 -12.54 -5.07
N ASP A 212 -21.60 -13.18 -6.19
CA ASP A 212 -20.67 -13.98 -6.98
C ASP A 212 -19.54 -13.11 -7.55
N PHE A 213 -19.86 -11.88 -7.96
CA PHE A 213 -18.89 -10.86 -8.33
C PHE A 213 -17.93 -10.51 -7.17
N LEU A 214 -18.45 -10.10 -6.01
CA LEU A 214 -17.60 -9.73 -4.87
C LEU A 214 -16.75 -10.92 -4.39
N THR A 215 -17.30 -12.12 -4.42
CA THR A 215 -16.60 -13.36 -4.05
C THR A 215 -15.48 -13.65 -5.04
N PHE A 216 -15.74 -13.53 -6.34
CA PHE A 216 -14.70 -13.67 -7.35
C PHE A 216 -13.56 -12.66 -7.15
N THR A 217 -13.89 -11.38 -6.93
CA THR A 217 -12.89 -10.34 -6.69
C THR A 217 -12.04 -10.67 -5.47
N LYS A 218 -12.66 -11.08 -4.36
CA LYS A 218 -11.96 -11.45 -3.12
C LYS A 218 -11.05 -12.67 -3.30
N ASP A 219 -11.61 -13.76 -3.82
CA ASP A 219 -10.97 -15.08 -3.74
C ASP A 219 -10.06 -15.37 -4.94
N ASN A 220 -10.17 -14.60 -6.03
CA ASN A 220 -9.44 -14.86 -7.27
C ASN A 220 -8.62 -13.67 -7.75
N VAL A 221 -9.11 -12.43 -7.57
CA VAL A 221 -8.42 -11.23 -8.06
C VAL A 221 -7.40 -10.72 -7.05
N LEU A 222 -7.75 -10.63 -5.77
CA LEU A 222 -6.80 -10.23 -4.71
C LEU A 222 -5.70 -11.28 -4.46
N THR A 223 -5.83 -12.47 -5.02
CA THR A 223 -4.86 -13.56 -4.89
C THR A 223 -3.92 -13.68 -6.09
N LEU A 224 -4.00 -12.78 -7.08
CA LEU A 224 -3.11 -12.78 -8.25
C LEU A 224 -1.65 -12.55 -7.83
N LYS A 225 -0.70 -13.31 -8.40
CA LYS A 225 0.74 -13.28 -8.03
C LYS A 225 1.67 -13.23 -9.22
#